data_AF-A0A1E7GY28-F1
#
_entry.id   AF-A0A1E7GY28-F1
#
_cell.length_a   1.000
_cell.length_b   1.000
_cell.length_c   1.000
_cell.angle_alpha   90.00
_cell.angle_beta   90.00
_cell.angle_gamma   90.00
#
_symmetry.space_group_name_H-M   'P 1'
#
loop_
_entity.id
_entity.type
_entity.pdbx_description
1 polymer ?
#
loop_
_entity_poly.entity_id
_entity_poly.type
_entity_poly.pdbx_seq_one_letter_code
_entity_poly.pdbx_strand_id
1 'polypeptide(L)' 'MLGMEPKTGTQVVAAQVPLSEVLQYAPELRSMTSDRGMFSMEFSHYQEVPAQNMPKLLAELNREE' A
#
# COMPACT_ATOMS: atom_id res chain seq x y z
N MET A 1 -2.51 12.33 -2.41
CA MET A 1 -1.51 12.27 -1.33
C MET A 1 -2.08 12.99 -0.13
N LEU A 2 -2.19 12.34 1.03
CA LEU A 2 -2.79 12.96 2.23
C LEU A 2 -1.85 13.94 2.92
N GLY A 3 -0.57 13.97 2.52
CA GLY A 3 0.40 14.98 2.93
C GLY A 3 1.67 14.37 3.47
N MET A 4 2.71 15.19 3.56
CA MET A 4 3.96 14.87 4.24
C MET A 4 4.09 15.83 5.41
N GLU A 5 4.14 15.29 6.63
CA GLU A 5 4.32 16.06 7.85
C GLU A 5 5.76 15.93 8.33
N PRO A 6 6.53 17.04 8.37
CA PRO A 6 7.87 17.03 8.93
C PRO A 6 7.79 16.97 10.46
N LYS A 7 8.41 15.95 11.05
CA LYS A 7 8.64 15.81 12.49
C LYS A 7 10.14 15.96 12.76
N THR A 8 10.53 16.34 13.97
CA THR A 8 11.95 16.57 14.30
C THR A 8 12.76 15.28 14.09
N GLY A 9 13.53 15.23 12.99
CA GLY A 9 14.36 14.10 12.60
C GLY A 9 13.67 13.00 11.78
N THR A 10 12.36 13.08 11.51
CA THR A 10 11.61 12.08 10.72
C THR A 10 10.52 12.73 9.87
N GLN A 11 10.17 12.12 8.74
CA GLN A 11 9.01 12.53 7.94
C GLN A 11 7.90 11.51 8.09
N VAL A 12 6.69 11.98 8.37
CA VAL A 12 5.47 11.16 8.38
C VAL A 12 4.79 11.33 7.02
N VAL A 13 4.58 10.23 6.31
CA VAL A 13 3.94 10.23 4.99
C VAL A 13 2.57 9.60 5.13
N ALA A 14 1.51 10.37 4.89
CA ALA A 14 0.15 9.86 4.85
C ALA A 14 -0.27 9.58 3.41
N ALA A 15 -0.61 8.33 3.12
CA ALA A 15 -1.02 7.87 1.80
C ALA A 15 -2.20 6.91 1.90
N GLN A 16 -3.08 6.97 0.90
CA GLN A 16 -4.08 5.94 0.64
C GLN A 16 -3.54 5.06 -0.48
N VAL A 17 -3.49 3.77 -0.20
CA VAL A 17 -2.98 2.75 -1.12
C VAL A 17 -3.89 1.53 -1.08
N PRO A 18 -4.14 0.86 -2.21
CA PRO A 18 -4.89 -0.38 -2.21
C PRO A 18 -4.16 -1.45 -1.39
N LEU A 19 -4.89 -2.18 -0.54
CA LEU A 19 -4.31 -3.24 0.29
C LEU A 19 -3.62 -4.32 -0.56
N SER A 20 -4.11 -4.59 -1.76
CA SER A 20 -3.54 -5.56 -2.70
C SER A 20 -2.09 -5.28 -3.09
N GLU A 21 -1.67 -4.01 -3.05
CA GLU A 21 -0.33 -3.59 -3.47
C GLU A 21 0.67 -3.54 -2.30
N VAL A 22 0.21 -3.54 -1.05
CA VAL A 22 1.05 -3.36 0.15
C VAL A 22 1.22 -4.60 1.01
N LEU A 23 0.81 -5.77 0.50
CA LEU A 23 0.99 -7.05 1.19
C LEU A 23 2.46 -7.35 1.51
N GLN A 24 3.39 -6.86 0.69
CA GLN A 24 4.84 -7.05 0.85
C GLN A 24 5.59 -5.76 1.24
N TYR A 25 4.88 -4.77 1.79
CA TYR A 25 5.47 -3.46 2.05
C TYR A 25 6.53 -3.45 3.17
N ALA A 26 6.42 -4.35 4.15
CA ALA A 26 7.35 -4.40 5.28
C ALA A 26 8.84 -4.59 4.88
N PRO A 27 9.22 -5.61 4.08
CA PRO A 27 10.60 -5.76 3.61
C PRO A 27 11.05 -4.63 2.67
N GLU A 28 10.15 -4.13 1.82
CA GLU A 28 10.46 -3.03 0.89
C GLU A 28 10.79 -1.74 1.65
N LEU A 29 10.00 -1.39 2.67
CA LEU A 29 10.25 -0.22 3.50
C LEU A 29 11.60 -0.33 4.23
N ARG A 30 11.94 -1.51 4.76
CA ARG A 30 13.24 -1.74 5.41
C ARG A 30 14.39 -1.51 4.44
N SER A 31 14.27 -2.00 3.21
CA SER A 31 15.28 -1.77 2.16
C SER A 31 15.42 -0.27 1.84
N MET A 32 14.32 0.45 1.69
CA MET A 32 14.31 1.88 1.33
C MET A 32 14.81 2.80 2.46
N THR A 33 14.53 2.44 3.72
CA THR A 33 14.83 3.29 4.89
C THR A 33 16.07 2.83 5.65
N SER A 34 16.80 1.85 5.13
CA SER A 34 17.93 1.20 5.82
C SER A 34 17.52 0.72 7.22
N ASP A 35 16.38 0.03 7.30
CA ASP A 35 15.80 -0.57 8.51
C ASP A 35 15.39 0.41 9.62
N ARG A 36 15.29 1.72 9.30
CA ARG A 36 14.91 2.77 10.26
C ARG A 36 13.47 3.24 10.14
N GLY A 37 12.75 2.81 9.10
CA GLY A 37 11.37 3.18 8.85
C GLY A 37 10.37 2.32 9.63
N MET A 38 9.33 2.96 10.15
CA MET A 38 8.15 2.29 10.69
C MET A 38 6.92 2.71 9.88
N PHE A 39 5.95 1.81 9.75
CA PHE A 39 4.68 2.07 9.10
C PHE A 39 3.53 1.52 9.94
N SER A 40 2.37 2.15 9.80
CA SER A 40 1.10 1.67 10.34
C SER A 40 0.07 1.65 9.22
N MET A 41 -0.80 0.64 9.21
CA MET A 41 -1.87 0.51 8.24
C MET A 41 -3.19 0.42 8.98
N GLU A 42 -4.17 1.20 8.53
CA GLU A 42 -5.53 1.17 9.04
C GLU A 42 -6.50 1.07 7.87
N PHE A 43 -7.56 0.27 8.04
CA PHE A 43 -8.60 0.17 7.04
C PHE A 43 -9.34 1.52 6.93
N SER A 44 -9.42 2.06 5.71
CA SER A 44 -10.13 3.31 5.44
C SER A 44 -11.52 3.06 4.85
N HIS A 45 -11.59 2.49 3.64
CA HIS A 45 -12.84 2.23 2.91
C HIS A 45 -12.60 1.27 1.73
N TYR A 46 -13.69 0.80 1.13
CA TYR A 46 -13.67 0.09 -0.14
C TYR A 46 -13.80 1.08 -1.30
N GLN A 47 -13.05 0.85 -2.37
CA GLN A 47 -13.09 1.61 -3.61
C GLN A 47 -13.29 0.65 -4.78
N GLU A 48 -13.92 1.14 -5.86
CA GLU A 48 -14.02 0.41 -7.11
C GLU A 48 -12.63 0.10 -7.68
N VAL A 49 -12.46 -1.15 -8.14
CA VAL A 49 -11.20 -1.60 -8.73
C VAL A 49 -11.00 -0.89 -10.07
N PRO A 50 -9.85 -0.25 -10.31
CA PRO A 50 -9.56 0.37 -11.60
C PRO A 50 -9.74 -0.61 -12.75
N ALA A 51 -10.32 -0.17 -13.86
CA ALA A 51 -10.64 -1.01 -15.02
C ALA A 51 -9.44 -1.80 -15.58
N GLN A 52 -8.22 -1.30 -15.37
CA GLN A 52 -6.98 -1.97 -15.79
C GLN A 52 -6.63 -3.21 -14.96
N ASN A 53 -7.09 -3.27 -13.70
CA ASN A 53 -6.80 -4.36 -12.77
C ASN A 53 -7.93 -5.41 -12.76
N MET A 54 -9.12 -5.07 -13.25
CA MET A 54 -10.26 -5.98 -13.35
C MET A 54 -9.97 -7.28 -14.13
N PRO A 55 -9.30 -7.26 -15.30
CA PRO A 55 -9.06 -8.48 -16.07
C PRO A 55 -8.13 -9.46 -15.34
N LYS A 56 -7.16 -8.93 -14.59
CA LYS A 56 -6.25 -9.75 -13.77
C LYS A 56 -7.02 -10.45 -12.66
N LEU A 57 -7.91 -9.71 -11.98
CA LEU A 57 -8.74 -10.27 -10.92
C LEU A 57 -9.66 -11.39 -11.44
N LEU A 58 -10.32 -11.16 -12.59
CA LEU A 58 -11.17 -12.17 -13.23
C LEU A 58 -10.38 -13.41 -13.66
N ALA A 59 -9.14 -13.24 -14.15
CA ALA A 59 -8.27 -14.34 -14.54
C ALA A 59 -7.72 -15.17 -13.36
N GLU A 60 -7.61 -14.58 -12.16
CA GLU A 60 -7.29 -15.33 -10.93
C GLU A 60 -8.52 -16.08 -10.41
N LEU A 61 -9.71 -15.44 -10.39
CA LEU A 61 -10.96 -16.10 -9.98
C LEU A 61 -11.30 -17.33 -10.83
N ASN A 62 -11.16 -17.21 -12.15
CA ASN A 62 -11.42 -18.32 -13.07
C ASN A 62 -10.35 -19.43 -13.00
N ARG A 63 -9.23 -19.21 -12.31
CA ARG A 63 -8.17 -20.20 -12.08
C ARG A 63 -8.41 -21.04 -10.83
N GLU A 64 -9.28 -20.57 -9.94
CA GLU A 64 -9.68 -21.26 -8.71
C GLU A 64 -10.97 -22.10 -8.89
N GLU A 65 -11.65 -22.01 -10.04
CA GLU A 65 -12.66 -22.98 -10.51
C GLU A 65 -12.04 -24.12 -11.34
#